data_AF-A0A7C7VQX7-F1
#
_entry.id   AF-A0A7C7VQX7-F1
#
_cell.length_a   1.000
_cell.length_b   1.000
_cell.length_c   1.000
_cell.angle_alpha   90.00
_cell.angle_beta   90.00
_cell.angle_gamma   90.00
#
_symmetry.space_group_name_H-M   'P 1'
#
loop_
_entity.id
_entity.type
_entity.pdbx_description
1 polymer ?
#
loop_
_entity_poly.entity_id
_entity_poly.type
_entity_poly.pdbx_seq_one_letter_code
_entity_poly.pdbx_strand_id
1 'polypeptide(L)' 'MLLTIDIGNTNITFGLYEGGTPGPRWRIRTIHEK' A
#
# COMPACT_ATOMS: atom_id res chain seq x y z
N MET A 1 9.17 -12.70 1.03
CA MET A 1 8.68 -11.30 1.12
C MET A 1 7.50 -11.13 0.18
N LEU A 2 6.45 -10.43 0.61
CA LEU A 2 5.23 -10.16 -0.15
C LEU A 2 4.96 -8.66 -0.15
N LEU A 3 4.63 -8.09 -1.31
CA LEU A 3 4.13 -6.72 -1.42
C LEU A 3 2.61 -6.75 -1.49
N THR A 4 1.94 -6.11 -0.55
CA THR A 4 0.48 -5.92 -0.53
C THR A 4 0.14 -4.50 -0.94
N ILE A 5 -0.86 -4.34 -1.80
CA ILE A 5 -1.32 -3.04 -2.28
C ILE A 5 -2.82 -2.94 -2.02
N ASP A 6 -3.22 -1.92 -1.27
CA ASP A 6 -4.61 -1.56 -1.02
C ASP A 6 -4.91 -0.23 -1.74
N ILE A 7 -5.84 -0.26 -2.70
CA ILE A 7 -6.17 0.87 -3.57
C ILE A 7 -7.55 1.41 -3.19
N GLY A 8 -7.56 2.53 -2.48
CA GLY A 8 -8.78 3.27 -2.19
C GLY A 8 -8.93 4.52 -3.07
N ASN A 9 -10.13 5.09 -3.10
CA ASN A 9 -10.40 6.34 -3.84
C ASN A 9 -9.58 7.53 -3.34
N THR A 10 -9.25 7.59 -2.05
CA THR A 10 -8.52 8.75 -1.50
C THR A 10 -7.03 8.45 -1.30
N ASN A 11 -6.68 7.21 -1.01
CA ASN A 11 -5.31 6.82 -0.70
C ASN A 11 -5.00 5.43 -1.23
N ILE A 12 -3.73 5.23 -1.60
CA ILE A 12 -3.14 3.94 -1.92
C ILE A 12 -2.14 3.60 -0.81
N THR A 13 -2.21 2.38 -0.30
CA THR A 13 -1.31 1.89 0.75
C THR A 13 -0.48 0.74 0.21
N PHE A 14 0.84 0.83 0.39
CA PHE A 14 1.80 -0.23 0.11
C PHE A 14 2.32 -0.81 1.42
N GLY A 15 2.42 -2.13 1.51
CA GLY A 15 2.97 -2.83 2.66
C GLY A 15 3.86 -3.99 2.25
N LEU A 16 5.02 -4.13 2.90
CA LEU A 16 5.85 -5.32 2.77
C LEU A 16 5.55 -6.28 3.92
N TYR A 17 5.44 -7.57 3.62
CA TYR A 17 5.31 -8.64 4.59
C TYR A 17 6.47 -9.62 4.43
N GLU A 18 7.05 -10.03 5.55
CA GLU A 18 8.09 -11.06 5.59
C GLU A 18 7.66 -12.18 6.53
N GLY A 19 7.56 -13.41 6.00
CA GLY A 19 7.14 -14.57 6.80
C GLY A 19 5.77 -14.43 7.49
N GLY A 20 4.87 -13.61 6.96
CA GLY A 20 3.57 -13.31 7.58
C GLY A 20 3.61 -12.18 8.62
N THR A 21 4.79 -11.62 8.92
CA THR A 21 4.95 -10.43 9.78
C THR A 21 4.85 -9.15 8.95
N PRO A 22 4.09 -8.13 9.40
CA PRO A 22 4.06 -6.82 8.76
C PRO A 22 5.41 -6.12 8.86
N GLY A 23 5.90 -5.61 7.73
CA GLY A 23 7.08 -4.78 7.62
C GLY A 23 6.74 -3.31 7.33
N PRO A 24 7.65 -2.56 6.67
CA PRO A 24 7.42 -1.17 6.32
C PRO A 24 6.16 -0.95 5.48
N ARG A 25 5.50 0.20 5.71
CA ARG A 25 4.33 0.62 4.94
C ARG A 25 4.41 2.09 4.54
N TRP A 26 3.86 2.41 3.37
CA TRP A 26 3.76 3.76 2.86
C TRP A 26 2.34 4.05 2.43
N ARG A 27 1.92 5.30 2.60
CA ARG A 27 0.62 5.79 2.17
C ARG A 27 0.82 6.99 1.27
N ILE A 28 0.23 6.92 0.08
CA ILE A 28 0.19 8.03 -0.87
C ILE A 28 -1.28 8.39 -1.14
N ARG A 29 -1.50 9.61 -1.64
CA ARG A 29 -2.82 10.03 -2.13
C ARG A 29 -3.09 9.42 -3.49
N THR A 30 -4.31 8.95 -3.68
CA THR A 30 -4.83 8.60 -5.01
C THR A 30 -5.03 9.90 -5.79
N ILE A 31 -4.46 9.97 -6.98
CA ILE A 31 -4.62 11.10 -7.89
C ILE A 31 -5.51 10.63 -9.03
N HIS A 32 -6.57 11.38 -9.28
CA HIS A 32 -7.42 11.20 -10.46
C HIS A 32 -7.08 12.30 -11.44
N GLU A 33 -6.53 11.93 -12.58
CA GLU A 33 -6.56 12.81 -13.74
C GLU A 33 -7.98 12.76 -14.32
N LYS A 34 -8.53 13.92 -14.64
CA LYS A 34 -9.88 14.05 -15.20
C LYS A 34 -9.84 14.07 -16.71
#